data_AF-A0A4R2SPP9-F1
#
_entry.id   AF-A0A4R2SPP9-F1
#
_cell.length_a   1.000
_cell.length_b   1.000
_cell.length_c   1.000
_cell.angle_alpha   90.00
_cell.angle_beta   90.00
_cell.angle_gamma   90.00
#
_symmetry.space_group_name_H-M   'P 1'
#
loop_
_entity.id
_entity.type
_entity.pdbx_description
1 polymer ?
#
loop_
_entity_poly.entity_id
_entity_poly.type
_entity_poly.pdbx_seq_one_letter_code
_entity_poly.pdbx_strand_id
1 'polypeptide(L)'
;MTDRFLQTFDAVLAEEIKEKNPEIYTALLTRLSLLEQEQDNHIIIDYVPHTEFKLQTINNKAIIRSGECSPYANIILYSGVPF
;
A
#
# COMPACT_ATOMS: atom_id res chain seq x y z
N MET A 1 -18.55 17.35 -14.92
CA MET A 1 -18.45 15.92 -14.55
C MET A 1 -17.03 15.52 -14.83
N THR A 2 -16.19 15.47 -13.81
CA THR A 2 -14.80 15.05 -13.96
C THR A 2 -14.81 13.53 -13.91
N ASP A 3 -14.46 12.88 -15.02
CA ASP A 3 -14.25 11.43 -15.09
C ASP A 3 -13.22 11.04 -14.03
N ARG A 4 -13.70 10.62 -12.87
CA ARG A 4 -12.88 10.05 -11.81
C ARG A 4 -12.83 8.58 -12.11
N PHE A 5 -11.82 8.17 -12.89
CA PHE A 5 -11.51 6.75 -13.05
C PHE A 5 -11.33 6.19 -11.64
N LEU A 6 -12.29 5.39 -11.17
CA LEU A 6 -12.26 4.69 -9.90
C LEU A 6 -11.12 3.68 -9.98
N GLN A 7 -9.92 4.10 -9.57
CA GLN A 7 -8.79 3.19 -9.46
C GLN A 7 -8.93 2.46 -8.14
N THR A 8 -9.23 1.17 -8.18
CA THR A 8 -9.09 0.32 -6.99
C THR A 8 -7.61 0.11 -6.76
N PHE A 9 -7.13 0.51 -5.59
CA PHE A 9 -5.75 0.30 -5.18
C PHE A 9 -5.71 -0.72 -4.06
N ASP A 10 -5.30 -1.96 -4.32
CA ASP A 10 -5.00 -2.90 -3.25
C ASP A 10 -3.56 -2.72 -2.78
N ALA A 11 -3.29 -3.02 -1.52
CA ALA A 11 -1.99 -2.84 -0.90
C ALA A 11 -1.50 -4.13 -0.25
N VAL A 12 -0.20 -4.39 -0.37
CA VAL A 12 0.50 -5.40 0.43
C VAL A 12 1.55 -4.70 1.29
N LEU A 13 1.63 -5.10 2.57
CA LEU A 13 2.59 -4.62 3.55
C LEU A 13 3.36 -5.80 4.17
N ALA A 14 4.57 -5.55 4.65
CA ALA A 14 5.28 -6.50 5.49
C ALA A 14 4.63 -6.55 6.88
N GLU A 15 4.34 -7.74 7.41
CA GLU A 15 3.64 -7.90 8.69
C GLU A 15 4.41 -7.26 9.86
N GLU A 16 5.73 -7.29 9.81
CA GLU A 16 6.64 -6.73 10.81
C GLU A 16 6.46 -5.22 11.01
N ILE A 17 5.87 -4.49 10.04
CA ILE A 17 5.61 -3.05 10.17
C ILE A 17 4.73 -2.73 11.39
N LYS A 18 3.80 -3.63 11.75
CA LYS A 18 2.87 -3.46 12.87
C LYS A 18 3.60 -3.32 14.21
N GLU A 19 4.68 -4.08 14.39
CA GLU A 19 5.46 -4.11 15.62
C GLU A 19 6.70 -3.21 15.56
N LYS A 20 7.35 -3.15 14.39
CA LYS A 20 8.65 -2.51 14.23
C LYS A 20 8.56 -1.06 13.79
N ASN A 21 7.41 -0.63 13.26
CA ASN A 21 7.20 0.74 12.81
C ASN A 21 5.72 1.18 12.93
N PRO A 22 5.15 1.14 14.15
CA PRO A 22 3.72 1.40 14.38
C PRO A 22 3.29 2.82 14.00
N GLU A 23 4.19 3.80 14.06
CA GLU A 23 3.91 5.19 13.70
C GLU A 23 3.66 5.34 12.20
N ILE A 24 4.60 4.86 11.36
CA ILE A 24 4.44 4.86 9.90
C ILE A 24 3.26 3.99 9.49
N TYR A 25 3.09 2.83 10.12
CA TYR A 25 1.94 1.97 9.89
C TYR A 25 0.62 2.71 10.09
N THR A 26 0.45 3.40 11.23
CA THR A 26 -0.76 4.16 11.55
C THR A 26 -0.98 5.32 10.58
N ALA A 27 0.08 6.06 10.24
CA ALA A 27 0.00 7.15 9.28
C ALA A 27 -0.41 6.67 7.88
N LEU A 28 0.13 5.51 7.46
CA LEU A 28 -0.18 4.89 6.18
C LEU A 28 -1.64 4.41 6.13
N LEU A 29 -2.13 3.72 7.17
CA LEU A 29 -3.54 3.33 7.26
C LEU A 29 -4.47 4.55 7.21
N THR A 30 -4.14 5.61 7.95
CA THR A 30 -4.92 6.86 7.93
C THR A 30 -4.99 7.43 6.52
N ARG A 31 -3.88 7.44 5.79
CA ARG A 31 -3.85 7.96 4.42
C ARG A 31 -4.66 7.09 3.45
N LEU A 32 -4.57 5.75 3.58
CA LEU A 32 -5.36 4.83 2.76
C LEU A 32 -6.86 4.99 3.02
N SER A 33 -7.29 5.12 4.28
CA SER A 33 -8.70 5.37 4.61
C SER A 33 -9.20 6.71 4.07
N LEU A 34 -8.38 7.75 4.06
CA LEU A 34 -8.75 9.01 3.39
C LEU A 34 -8.92 8.82 1.87
N LEU A 35 -8.07 8.02 1.24
CA LEU A 35 -8.18 7.71 -0.19
C LEU A 35 -9.45 6.93 -0.51
N GLU A 36 -9.83 5.96 0.33
CA GLU A 36 -11.11 5.23 0.20
C GLU A 36 -12.31 6.20 0.16
N GLN A 37 -12.32 7.18 1.08
CA GLN A 37 -13.38 8.19 1.13
C GLN A 37 -13.37 9.15 -0.08
N GLU A 38 -12.18 9.55 -0.54
CA GLU A 38 -12.02 10.45 -1.69
C GLU A 38 -12.44 9.78 -3.02
N GLN A 39 -12.28 8.46 -3.09
CA GLN A 39 -12.52 7.66 -4.29
C GLN A 39 -13.84 6.89 -4.26
N ASP A 40 -14.57 6.85 -3.14
CA ASP A 40 -15.77 6.02 -2.97
C ASP A 40 -15.50 4.55 -3.36
N ASN A 41 -14.38 4.02 -2.88
CA ASN A 41 -13.95 2.64 -3.11
C ASN A 41 -13.46 1.98 -1.80
N HIS A 42 -13.09 0.71 -1.90
CA HIS A 42 -12.50 -0.05 -0.80
C HIS A 42 -11.10 -0.53 -1.19
N ILE A 43 -10.14 -0.33 -0.28
CA ILE A 43 -8.74 -0.73 -0.44
C ILE A 43 -8.49 -1.95 0.44
N ILE A 44 -8.18 -3.09 -0.18
CA ILE A 44 -7.80 -4.28 0.58
C ILE A 44 -6.32 -4.17 0.96
N ILE A 45 -6.01 -4.39 2.24
CA ILE A 45 -4.65 -4.39 2.75
C ILE A 45 -4.28 -5.78 3.24
N ASP A 46 -3.39 -6.43 2.51
CA ASP A 46 -2.83 -7.73 2.85
C ASP A 46 -1.48 -7.60 3.57
N TYR A 47 -1.18 -8.58 4.41
CA TYR A 47 0.07 -8.65 5.16
C TYR A 47 0.78 -9.96 4.86
N VAL A 48 2.08 -9.86 4.57
CA VAL A 48 2.95 -11.01 4.34
C VAL A 48 4.26 -10.84 5.11
N PRO A 49 5.00 -11.92 5.42
CA PRO A 49 6.33 -11.78 6.01
C PRO A 49 7.27 -10.97 5.10
N HIS A 50 8.20 -10.20 5.68
CA HIS A 50 9.13 -9.36 4.89
C HIS A 50 9.93 -10.13 3.84
N THR A 51 10.24 -11.41 4.11
CA THR A 51 10.90 -12.29 3.15
C THR A 51 10.04 -12.51 1.90
N GLU A 52 8.74 -12.73 2.08
CA GLU A 52 7.78 -12.92 1.00
C GLU A 52 7.50 -11.59 0.28
N PHE A 53 7.35 -10.50 1.04
CA PHE A 53 7.21 -9.15 0.49
C PHE A 53 8.30 -8.85 -0.55
N LYS A 54 9.56 -9.16 -0.22
CA LYS A 54 10.69 -8.99 -1.14
C LYS A 54 10.57 -9.82 -2.40
N LEU A 55 10.09 -11.07 -2.31
CA LEU A 55 9.91 -11.93 -3.47
C LEU A 55 8.86 -11.36 -4.42
N GLN A 56 7.77 -10.80 -3.88
CA GLN A 56 6.73 -10.16 -4.69
C GLN A 56 7.25 -8.95 -5.48
N THR A 57 8.27 -8.24 -4.97
CA THR A 57 8.83 -7.07 -5.68
C THR A 57 9.45 -7.39 -7.04
N ILE A 58 9.81 -8.65 -7.31
CA ILE A 58 10.47 -9.08 -8.56
C ILE A 58 9.59 -8.81 -9.78
N ASN A 59 8.27 -8.92 -9.62
CA ASN A 59 7.31 -8.78 -10.71
C ASN A 59 6.66 -7.38 -10.78
N ASN A 60 7.19 -6.42 -10.03
CA ASN A 60 6.65 -5.06 -10.00
C ASN A 60 6.92 -4.33 -11.32
N LYS A 61 5.91 -3.64 -11.84
CA LYS A 61 6.05 -2.76 -13.01
C LYS A 61 7.07 -1.64 -12.78
N ALA A 62 7.15 -1.13 -11.55
CA ALA A 62 8.09 -0.10 -11.14
C ALA A 62 8.33 -0.18 -9.63
N ILE A 63 9.49 0.34 -9.19
CA ILE A 63 9.84 0.51 -7.78
C ILE A 63 10.24 1.97 -7.57
N ILE A 64 9.53 2.64 -6.67
CA ILE A 64 9.87 4.01 -6.24
C ILE A 64 10.66 3.90 -4.95
N ARG A 65 11.93 4.32 -4.97
CA ARG A 65 12.76 4.42 -3.77
C ARG A 65 12.63 5.81 -3.16
N SER A 66 12.15 5.88 -1.92
CA SER A 66 12.12 7.11 -1.13
C SER A 66 13.39 7.27 -0.29
N GLY A 67 13.53 8.41 0.38
CA GLY A 67 14.54 8.63 1.43
C GLY A 67 14.08 8.17 2.82
N GLU A 68 13.01 7.37 2.91
CA GLU A 68 12.50 6.87 4.19
C GLU A 68 13.45 5.81 4.75
N CYS A 69 13.96 6.06 5.96
CA CYS A 69 15.00 5.25 6.59
C CYS A 69 14.47 4.39 7.74
N SER A 70 13.18 4.48 8.07
CA SER A 70 12.55 3.67 9.12
C SER A 70 12.30 2.22 8.66
N PRO A 71 12.34 1.25 9.60
CA PRO A 71 12.28 -0.17 9.24
C PRO A 71 10.90 -0.54 8.67
N TYR A 72 10.89 -1.43 7.68
CA TYR A 72 9.66 -1.97 7.04
C TYR A 72 8.72 -0.91 6.44
N ALA A 73 9.19 0.31 6.18
CA ALA A 73 8.43 1.36 5.50
C ALA A 73 8.33 1.12 3.97
N ASN A 74 7.79 -0.03 3.59
CA ASN A 74 7.59 -0.41 2.19
C ASN A 74 6.12 -0.79 1.97
N ILE A 75 5.60 -0.46 0.79
CA ILE A 75 4.25 -0.80 0.36
C ILE A 75 4.28 -1.21 -1.12
N ILE A 76 3.58 -2.29 -1.46
CA ILE A 76 3.27 -2.64 -2.85
C ILE A 76 1.84 -2.17 -3.12
N LEU A 77 1.64 -1.44 -4.21
CA LEU A 77 0.33 -0.96 -4.65
C LEU A 77 -0.05 -1.64 -5.96
N TYR A 78 -1.24 -2.21 -6.00
CA TYR A 78 -1.84 -2.80 -7.21
C TYR A 78 -2.86 -1.82 -7.77
N SER A 79 -2.70 -1.37 -9.01
CA SER A 79 -3.71 -0.56 -9.67
C SER A 79 -4.68 -1.41 -10.49
N GLY A 80 -5.97 -1.24 -10.23
CA GLY A 80 -7.07 -1.85 -10.98
C GLY A 80 -8.23 -0.88 -11.18
N VAL A 81 -9.22 -1.29 -11.97
CA VAL A 81 -10.52 -0.61 -12.07
C VAL A 81 -11.62 -1.66 -11.89
N PRO A 82 -12.74 -1.34 -11.23
CA PRO A 82 -13.91 -2.22 -11.25
C PRO A 82 -14.43 -2.34 -12.69
N PHE A 83 -14.73 -3.56 -13.13
CA PHE A 83 -15.23 -3.88 -14.47
C PHE A 83 -16.68 -4.37 -14.44
#